data_AF-A0A7J6TQJ1-F1
#
_entry.id   AF-A0A7J6TQJ1-F1
#
_cell.length_a   1.000
_cell.length_b   1.000
_cell.length_c   1.000
_cell.angle_alpha   90.00
_cell.angle_beta   90.00
_cell.angle_gamma   90.00
#
_symmetry.space_group_name_H-M   'P 1'
#
loop_
_entity.id
_entity.type
_entity.pdbx_description
1 polymer ?
#
loop_
_entity_poly.entity_id
_entity_poly.type
_entity_poly.pdbx_seq_one_letter_code
_entity_poly.pdbx_strand_id
1 'polypeptide(L)'
;MELPAHCGGITRMVLSHRDEHLFTISEDGALMVFQIWLPSMASIDASTGVPGSPVRLSPLSAARTAVTDGSPRKGDPKQPSLPTSEETLVTRAYLDKRERLIIELERQVAELGDQIEYQLRLRDEKHREKADKLEEKYSETMTKEMGSYGQLKDDKDMMVAGFEEELVQLADTHLTNLDQLEKTFDLKMDLETQRALLRQEDTRELAGDGVPLLGDIAEPLKKPEASQQ
;
A
#
# COMPACT_ATOMS: atom_id res chain seq x y z
N MET A 1 -26.28 2.01 40.32
CA MET A 1 -27.34 2.40 41.27
C MET A 1 -28.57 1.64 40.84
N GLU A 2 -28.86 0.52 41.51
CA GLU A 2 -29.98 -0.35 41.18
C GLU A 2 -31.21 0.21 41.90
N LEU A 3 -32.17 0.73 41.13
CA LEU A 3 -33.44 1.20 41.68
C LEU A 3 -34.37 -0.02 41.79
N PRO A 4 -35.00 -0.27 42.95
CA PRO A 4 -36.00 -1.32 43.08
C PRO A 4 -37.16 -1.00 42.14
N ALA A 5 -37.46 -1.93 41.23
CA ALA A 5 -38.51 -1.74 40.22
C ALA A 5 -39.93 -1.96 40.78
N HIS A 6 -40.05 -2.71 41.88
CA HIS A 6 -41.32 -3.01 42.56
C HIS A 6 -41.22 -2.62 44.03
N CYS A 7 -42.32 -2.19 44.64
CA CYS A 7 -42.40 -1.92 46.07
C CYS A 7 -43.10 -3.05 46.86
N GLY A 8 -43.65 -4.05 46.17
CA GLY A 8 -44.19 -5.29 46.72
C GLY A 8 -43.46 -6.56 46.24
N GLY A 9 -43.85 -7.71 46.79
CA GLY A 9 -43.36 -9.01 46.34
C GLY A 9 -43.82 -9.32 44.92
N ILE A 10 -42.93 -9.84 44.08
CA ILE A 10 -43.30 -10.24 42.71
C ILE A 10 -44.18 -11.49 42.79
N THR A 11 -45.44 -11.37 42.37
CA THR A 11 -46.42 -12.46 42.42
C THR A 11 -46.39 -13.30 41.14
N ARG A 12 -46.02 -12.70 40.00
CA ARG A 12 -45.95 -13.38 38.71
C ARG A 12 -44.83 -12.81 37.83
N MET A 13 -44.17 -13.71 37.11
CA MET A 13 -43.22 -13.39 36.05
C MET A 13 -43.52 -14.24 34.83
N VAL A 14 -43.56 -13.64 33.65
CA VAL A 14 -43.85 -14.32 32.38
C VAL A 14 -42.95 -13.76 31.28
N LEU A 15 -42.40 -14.64 30.44
CA LEU A 15 -41.67 -14.26 29.24
C LEU A 15 -42.61 -14.10 28.05
N SER A 16 -42.32 -13.13 27.19
CA SER A 16 -42.96 -13.03 25.88
C SER A 16 -42.66 -14.27 25.04
N HIS A 17 -43.55 -14.61 24.11
CA HIS A 17 -43.39 -15.76 23.21
C HIS A 17 -42.10 -15.74 22.36
N ARG A 18 -41.44 -14.58 22.25
CA ARG A 18 -40.17 -14.39 21.53
C ARG A 18 -38.97 -14.15 22.45
N ASP A 19 -39.13 -14.29 23.77
CA ASP A 19 -38.08 -14.04 24.77
C ASP A 19 -37.46 -12.62 24.77
N GLU A 20 -38.08 -11.67 24.08
CA GLU A 20 -37.61 -10.27 24.01
C GLU A 20 -38.03 -9.43 25.22
N HIS A 21 -39.08 -9.85 25.95
CA HIS A 21 -39.68 -9.07 27.02
C HIS A 21 -40.03 -9.94 28.23
N LEU A 22 -39.77 -9.41 29.44
CA LEU A 22 -40.18 -9.95 30.73
C LEU A 22 -41.34 -9.13 31.28
N PHE A 23 -42.46 -9.79 31.56
CA PHE A 23 -43.58 -9.20 32.27
C PHE A 23 -43.50 -9.59 33.73
N THR A 24 -43.58 -8.61 34.62
CA THR A 24 -43.60 -8.83 36.07
C THR A 24 -44.79 -8.12 36.68
N ILE A 25 -45.46 -8.81 37.61
CA ILE A 25 -46.59 -8.26 38.36
C ILE A 25 -46.23 -8.35 39.83
N SER A 26 -46.31 -7.23 40.53
CA SER A 26 -46.07 -7.13 41.96
C SER A 26 -47.38 -7.06 42.74
N GLU A 27 -47.32 -7.38 44.03
CA GLU A 27 -48.43 -7.29 44.98
C GLU A 27 -48.97 -5.86 45.13
N ASP A 28 -48.14 -4.86 44.82
CA ASP A 28 -48.52 -3.44 44.75
C ASP A 28 -49.46 -3.11 43.56
N GLY A 29 -49.76 -4.10 42.71
CA GLY A 29 -50.60 -3.95 41.53
C GLY A 29 -49.88 -3.32 40.33
N ALA A 30 -48.56 -3.10 40.41
CA ALA A 30 -47.76 -2.62 39.30
C ALA A 30 -47.42 -3.75 38.33
N LEU A 31 -47.63 -3.49 37.04
CA LEU A 31 -47.14 -4.31 35.94
C LEU A 31 -45.94 -3.60 35.31
N MET A 32 -44.78 -4.24 35.34
CA MET A 32 -43.55 -3.74 34.73
C MET A 32 -43.12 -4.66 33.59
N VAL A 33 -42.69 -4.04 32.48
CA VAL A 33 -42.18 -4.73 31.29
C VAL A 33 -40.70 -4.42 31.14
N PHE A 34 -39.86 -5.44 31.18
CA PHE A 34 -38.42 -5.29 30.94
C PHE A 34 -38.08 -5.85 29.57
N GLN A 35 -37.33 -5.09 28.78
CA GLN A 35 -36.73 -5.64 27.57
C GLN A 35 -35.54 -6.51 27.98
N ILE A 36 -35.59 -7.79 27.65
CA ILE A 36 -34.50 -8.73 27.91
C ILE A 36 -33.67 -8.79 26.64
N TRP A 37 -32.43 -8.31 26.74
CA TRP A 37 -31.46 -8.52 25.68
C TRP A 37 -30.68 -9.79 25.99
N LEU A 38 -31.07 -10.89 25.37
CA LEU A 38 -30.16 -12.03 25.25
C LEU A 38 -29.02 -11.57 24.32
N PRO A 39 -27.74 -11.81 24.68
CA PRO A 39 -26.65 -11.73 23.72
C PRO A 39 -26.79 -12.89 22.73
N SER A 40 -27.82 -12.84 21.89
CA SER A 40 -27.84 -13.57 20.64
C SER A 40 -26.64 -13.09 19.85
N MET A 41 -25.80 -14.04 19.43
CA MET A 41 -24.63 -13.84 18.57
C MET A 41 -24.83 -12.61 17.70
N ALA A 42 -24.09 -11.54 18.02
CA ALA A 42 -24.10 -10.32 17.25
C ALA A 42 -23.89 -10.72 15.78
N SER A 43 -24.93 -10.53 14.95
CA SER A 43 -24.69 -10.27 13.55
C SER A 43 -23.80 -9.04 13.53
N ILE A 44 -22.54 -9.26 13.20
CA ILE A 44 -21.59 -8.20 12.90
C ILE A 44 -22.16 -7.51 11.66
N ASP A 45 -22.87 -6.41 11.84
CA ASP A 45 -23.13 -5.47 10.76
C ASP A 45 -21.77 -4.89 10.36
N ALA A 46 -21.23 -5.41 9.26
CA ALA A 46 -19.90 -5.10 8.74
C ALA A 46 -19.78 -3.68 8.15
N SER A 47 -20.59 -2.72 8.58
CA SER A 47 -20.62 -1.37 8.01
C SER A 47 -20.27 -0.24 8.97
N THR A 48 -20.17 -0.48 10.29
CA THR A 48 -19.79 0.57 11.25
C THR A 48 -18.97 -0.01 12.40
N GLY A 49 -17.65 -0.03 12.24
CA GLY A 49 -16.70 -0.52 13.25
C GLY A 49 -16.60 0.38 14.49
N VAL A 50 -17.58 0.31 15.40
CA VAL A 50 -17.47 0.89 16.75
C VAL A 50 -18.05 -0.07 17.79
N PRO A 51 -17.25 -0.57 18.75
CA PRO A 51 -17.75 -1.36 19.87
C PRO A 51 -18.18 -0.42 21.01
N GLY A 52 -19.40 -0.62 21.51
CA GLY A 52 -19.80 -0.19 22.85
C GLY A 52 -20.45 1.19 22.94
N SER A 53 -21.77 1.21 23.10
CA SER A 53 -22.42 2.22 23.94
C SER A 53 -23.74 1.68 24.51
N PRO A 54 -23.91 1.58 25.84
CA PRO A 54 -25.20 1.26 26.43
C PRO A 54 -26.14 2.46 26.29
N VAL A 55 -27.15 2.33 25.43
CA VAL A 55 -28.20 3.34 25.31
C VAL A 55 -29.07 3.30 26.57
N ARG A 56 -29.14 4.48 27.18
CA ARG A 56 -29.78 4.84 28.44
C ARG A 56 -31.29 4.55 28.43
N LEU A 57 -31.77 3.79 29.42
CA LEU A 57 -33.18 3.55 29.67
C LEU A 57 -33.90 4.88 30.01
N SER A 58 -34.93 5.20 29.23
CA SER A 58 -35.92 6.24 29.55
C SER A 58 -37.23 5.52 29.90
N PRO A 59 -37.82 5.71 31.09
CA PRO A 59 -39.16 5.19 31.35
C PRO A 59 -40.17 6.02 30.55
N LEU A 60 -40.81 5.39 29.55
CA LEU A 60 -41.91 5.98 28.82
C LEU A 60 -43.15 6.03 29.74
N SER A 61 -43.80 7.19 29.73
CA SER A 61 -44.90 7.64 30.57
C SER A 61 -45.94 6.58 30.99
N ALA A 62 -46.22 6.56 32.29
CA ALA A 62 -47.42 5.98 32.88
C ALA A 62 -48.69 6.63 32.30
N ALA A 63 -49.42 5.88 31.47
CA ALA A 63 -50.78 6.23 31.10
C ALA A 63 -51.71 5.90 32.27
N ARG A 64 -52.13 6.93 33.00
CA ARG A 64 -53.19 6.85 34.01
C ARG A 64 -54.53 6.71 33.27
N THR A 65 -55.10 5.52 33.22
CA THR A 65 -56.54 5.36 32.98
C THR A 65 -57.28 5.58 34.29
N ALA A 66 -57.84 6.79 34.42
CA ALA A 66 -58.85 7.08 35.41
C ALA A 66 -60.12 6.27 35.07
N VAL A 67 -60.50 5.35 35.95
CA VAL A 67 -61.85 4.78 35.96
C VAL A 67 -62.55 5.32 37.20
N THR A 68 -63.64 6.03 36.95
CA THR A 68 -64.51 6.67 37.92
C THR A 68 -65.38 5.65 38.66
N ASP A 69 -65.38 5.79 39.97
CA ASP A 69 -66.43 5.59 40.98
C ASP A 69 -67.76 4.89 40.61
N GLY A 70 -68.20 3.94 41.47
CA GLY A 70 -69.52 3.33 41.39
C GLY A 70 -69.76 2.09 42.28
N SER A 71 -70.03 2.31 43.58
CA SER A 71 -71.00 1.64 44.50
C SER A 71 -71.10 0.08 44.63
N PRO A 72 -71.38 -0.47 45.84
CA PRO A 72 -71.13 -1.89 46.16
C PRO A 72 -72.32 -2.80 45.83
N ARG A 73 -72.04 -4.03 45.36
CA ARG A 73 -73.02 -5.13 45.32
C ARG A 73 -72.42 -6.42 45.88
N LYS A 74 -73.16 -6.94 46.86
CA LYS A 74 -73.05 -8.22 47.56
C LYS A 74 -73.23 -9.40 46.57
N GLY A 75 -72.43 -10.45 46.72
CA GLY A 75 -72.68 -11.76 46.12
C GLY A 75 -71.38 -12.51 45.80
N ASP A 76 -71.05 -13.51 46.59
CA ASP A 76 -69.94 -14.44 46.30
C ASP A 76 -70.20 -15.19 44.99
N PRO A 77 -69.17 -15.35 44.16
CA PRO A 77 -68.96 -16.64 43.52
C PRO A 77 -67.55 -17.14 43.80
N LYS A 78 -67.49 -18.41 44.20
CA LYS A 78 -66.35 -19.34 44.14
C LYS A 78 -65.02 -18.71 43.73
N GLN A 79 -64.05 -18.78 44.64
CA GLN A 79 -62.65 -18.63 44.28
C GLN A 79 -62.36 -19.43 43.00
N PRO A 80 -61.68 -18.84 42.00
CA PRO A 80 -61.15 -19.63 40.90
C PRO A 80 -60.19 -20.64 41.54
N SER A 81 -60.59 -21.91 41.53
CA SER A 81 -59.69 -23.01 41.84
C SER A 81 -58.41 -22.78 41.03
N LEU A 82 -57.30 -22.56 41.73
CA LEU A 82 -55.99 -22.50 41.12
C LEU A 82 -55.86 -23.71 40.17
N PRO A 83 -55.37 -23.53 38.94
CA PRO A 83 -55.07 -24.68 38.09
C PRO A 83 -54.13 -25.58 38.88
N THR A 84 -54.55 -26.83 39.12
CA THR A 84 -53.68 -27.87 39.67
C THR A 84 -52.40 -27.90 38.87
N SER A 85 -51.26 -27.70 39.53
CA SER A 85 -49.95 -27.80 38.90
C SER A 85 -49.81 -29.18 38.25
N GLU A 86 -49.62 -29.23 36.93
CA GLU A 86 -49.29 -30.47 36.21
C GLU A 86 -47.88 -30.92 36.64
N GLU A 87 -47.82 -31.77 37.67
CA GLU A 87 -46.58 -32.40 38.10
C GLU A 87 -46.22 -33.51 37.10
N THR A 88 -45.18 -33.29 36.30
CA THR A 88 -44.70 -34.28 35.33
C THR A 88 -43.61 -35.14 35.95
N LEU A 89 -43.90 -36.41 36.20
CA LEU A 89 -42.93 -37.37 36.75
C LEU A 89 -41.82 -37.65 35.72
N VAL A 90 -40.63 -37.11 35.96
CA VAL A 90 -39.43 -37.41 35.17
C VAL A 90 -38.75 -38.65 35.75
N THR A 91 -38.57 -39.68 34.91
CA THR A 91 -37.86 -40.90 35.33
C THR A 91 -36.35 -40.73 35.18
N ARG A 92 -35.56 -41.40 36.03
CA ARG A 92 -34.09 -41.41 35.92
C ARG A 92 -33.60 -41.87 34.55
N ALA A 93 -34.25 -42.88 33.96
CA ALA A 93 -33.94 -43.35 32.62
C ALA A 93 -34.16 -42.29 31.53
N TYR A 94 -35.14 -41.40 31.70
CA TYR A 94 -35.38 -40.27 30.80
C TYR A 94 -34.26 -39.22 30.92
N LEU A 95 -33.81 -38.92 32.14
CA LEU A 95 -32.67 -38.03 32.38
C LEU A 95 -31.38 -38.61 31.77
N ASP A 96 -31.07 -39.88 32.03
CA ASP A 96 -29.88 -40.54 31.49
C ASP A 96 -29.88 -40.57 29.95
N LYS A 97 -31.04 -40.78 29.32
CA LYS A 97 -31.18 -40.76 27.87
C LYS A 97 -30.95 -39.36 27.30
N ARG A 98 -31.51 -38.33 27.96
CA ARG A 98 -31.31 -36.93 27.58
C ARG A 98 -29.85 -36.52 27.73
N GLU A 99 -29.20 -36.92 28.82
CA GLU A 99 -27.79 -36.67 29.09
C GLU A 99 -26.90 -37.31 28.02
N ARG A 100 -27.15 -38.57 27.64
CA ARG A 100 -26.45 -39.22 26.51
C ARG A 100 -26.64 -38.50 25.18
N LEU A 101 -27.85 -38.01 24.92
CA LEU A 101 -28.14 -37.28 23.69
C LEU A 101 -27.40 -35.93 23.67
N ILE A 102 -27.33 -35.24 24.80
CA ILE A 102 -26.58 -33.99 24.95
C ILE A 102 -25.10 -34.25 24.67
N ILE A 103 -24.51 -35.28 25.26
CA ILE A 103 -23.10 -35.63 25.05
C ILE A 103 -22.80 -35.93 23.57
N GLU A 104 -23.67 -36.70 22.89
CA GLU A 104 -23.48 -36.99 21.46
C GLU A 104 -23.62 -35.74 20.59
N LEU A 105 -24.58 -34.86 20.90
CA LEU A 105 -24.74 -33.58 20.21
C LEU A 105 -23.54 -32.67 20.44
N GLU A 106 -23.03 -32.59 21.68
CA GLU A 106 -21.81 -31.85 22.00
C GLU A 106 -20.61 -32.37 21.22
N ARG A 107 -20.47 -33.70 21.10
CA ARG A 107 -19.44 -34.34 20.29
C ARG A 107 -19.55 -33.94 18.82
N GLN A 108 -20.75 -33.94 18.26
CA GLN A 108 -20.98 -33.56 16.86
C GLN A 108 -20.73 -32.07 16.62
N VAL A 109 -21.12 -31.20 17.57
CA VAL A 109 -20.83 -29.76 17.50
C VAL A 109 -19.32 -29.51 17.54
N ALA A 110 -18.58 -30.23 18.39
CA ALA A 110 -17.11 -30.14 18.43
C ALA A 110 -16.49 -30.59 17.09
N GLU A 111 -16.92 -31.73 16.55
CA GLU A 111 -16.43 -32.26 15.27
C GLU A 111 -16.71 -31.32 14.09
N LEU A 112 -17.90 -30.73 14.03
CA LEU A 112 -18.23 -29.70 13.05
C LEU A 112 -17.41 -28.41 13.24
N GLY A 113 -17.13 -28.04 14.50
CA GLY A 113 -16.25 -26.92 14.84
C GLY A 113 -14.85 -27.12 14.26
N ASP A 114 -14.25 -28.28 14.50
CA ASP A 114 -12.92 -28.64 13.97
C ASP A 114 -12.90 -28.63 12.44
N GLN A 115 -13.97 -29.13 11.80
CA GLN A 115 -14.07 -29.14 10.34
C GLN A 115 -14.16 -27.72 9.75
N ILE A 116 -14.94 -26.83 10.37
CA ILE A 116 -15.05 -25.43 9.95
C ILE A 116 -13.71 -24.72 10.10
N GLU A 117 -13.04 -24.91 11.24
CA GLU A 117 -11.72 -24.31 11.49
C GLU A 117 -10.69 -24.78 10.47
N TYR A 118 -10.65 -26.09 10.20
CA TYR A 118 -9.77 -26.64 9.17
C TYR A 118 -10.03 -26.03 7.79
N GLN A 119 -11.30 -25.91 7.38
CA GLN A 119 -11.65 -25.32 6.08
C GLN A 119 -11.29 -23.84 5.99
N LEU A 120 -11.49 -23.08 7.07
CA LEU A 120 -11.07 -21.68 7.15
C LEU A 120 -9.56 -21.57 6.98
N ARG A 121 -8.80 -22.38 7.72
CA ARG A 121 -7.33 -22.40 7.65
C ARG A 121 -6.84 -22.76 6.25
N LEU A 122 -7.41 -23.78 5.63
CA LEU A 122 -7.05 -24.21 4.29
C LEU A 122 -7.32 -23.10 3.25
N ARG A 123 -8.45 -22.42 3.37
CA ARG A 123 -8.80 -21.30 2.49
C ARG A 123 -7.82 -20.14 2.68
N ASP A 124 -7.52 -19.79 3.92
CA ASP A 124 -6.61 -18.69 4.26
C ASP A 124 -5.19 -19.00 3.79
N GLU A 125 -4.72 -20.25 3.95
CA GLU A 125 -3.44 -20.73 3.42
C GLU A 125 -3.38 -20.62 1.89
N LYS A 126 -4.44 -21.00 1.18
CA LYS A 126 -4.52 -20.86 -0.29
C LYS A 126 -4.50 -19.40 -0.75
N HIS A 127 -5.14 -18.49 -0.01
CA HIS A 127 -5.09 -17.07 -0.33
C HIS A 127 -3.73 -16.46 -0.02
N ARG A 128 -3.13 -16.87 1.10
CA ARG A 128 -1.77 -16.48 1.48
C ARG A 128 -0.76 -16.93 0.43
N GLU A 129 -0.79 -18.19 0.02
CA GLU A 129 0.11 -18.72 -1.02
C GLU A 129 -0.04 -17.96 -2.35
N LYS A 130 -1.26 -17.55 -2.72
CA LYS A 130 -1.48 -16.71 -3.91
C LYS A 130 -0.89 -15.31 -3.75
N ALA A 131 -1.01 -14.71 -2.58
CA ALA A 131 -0.43 -13.41 -2.29
C ALA A 131 1.11 -13.49 -2.36
N ASP A 132 1.69 -14.49 -1.69
CA ASP A 132 3.14 -14.73 -1.67
C ASP A 132 3.68 -14.96 -3.09
N LYS A 133 3.01 -15.78 -3.92
CA LYS A 133 3.38 -15.98 -5.34
C LYS A 133 3.31 -14.72 -6.19
N LEU A 134 2.37 -13.82 -5.87
CA LEU A 134 2.22 -12.57 -6.60
C LEU A 134 3.38 -11.63 -6.24
N GLU A 135 3.67 -11.52 -4.94
CA GLU A 135 4.80 -10.75 -4.41
C GLU A 135 6.13 -11.24 -4.96
N GLU A 136 6.36 -12.56 -4.95
CA GLU A 136 7.54 -13.19 -5.53
C GLU A 136 7.72 -12.79 -7.00
N LYS A 137 6.68 -12.91 -7.82
CA LYS A 137 6.72 -12.52 -9.24
C LYS A 137 7.06 -11.05 -9.44
N TYR A 138 6.46 -10.14 -8.66
CA TYR A 138 6.78 -8.72 -8.77
C TYR A 138 8.23 -8.44 -8.36
N SER A 139 8.69 -9.05 -7.27
CA SER A 139 10.07 -8.92 -6.81
C SER A 139 11.07 -9.47 -7.85
N GLU A 140 10.76 -10.60 -8.50
CA GLU A 140 11.57 -11.19 -9.55
C GLU A 140 11.61 -10.31 -10.80
N THR A 141 10.46 -9.78 -11.24
CA THR A 141 10.44 -8.85 -12.38
C THR A 141 11.22 -7.57 -12.10
N MET A 142 11.11 -7.03 -10.90
CA MET A 142 11.81 -5.82 -10.49
C MET A 142 13.32 -6.04 -10.45
N THR A 143 13.79 -7.14 -9.84
CA THR A 143 15.22 -7.48 -9.81
C THR A 143 15.78 -7.75 -11.19
N LYS A 144 15.02 -8.43 -12.07
CA LYS A 144 15.40 -8.65 -13.46
C LYS A 144 15.51 -7.34 -14.24
N GLU A 145 14.56 -6.43 -14.10
CA GLU A 145 14.56 -5.13 -14.77
C GLU A 145 15.72 -4.26 -14.28
N MET A 146 15.95 -4.21 -12.97
CA MET A 146 17.11 -3.53 -12.37
C MET A 146 18.43 -4.09 -12.90
N GLY A 147 18.54 -5.43 -13.04
CA GLY A 147 19.70 -6.09 -13.62
C GLY A 147 19.91 -5.72 -15.09
N SER A 148 18.83 -5.72 -15.88
CA SER A 148 18.89 -5.34 -17.30
C SER A 148 19.25 -3.86 -17.49
N TYR A 149 18.74 -2.97 -16.63
CA TYR A 149 19.10 -1.56 -16.65
C TYR A 149 20.58 -1.37 -16.29
N GLY A 150 21.09 -2.11 -15.29
CA GLY A 150 22.50 -2.13 -14.95
C GLY A 150 23.39 -2.50 -16.14
N GLN A 151 23.08 -3.61 -16.83
CA GLN A 151 23.79 -4.05 -18.03
C GLN A 151 23.77 -2.98 -19.14
N LEU A 152 22.60 -2.43 -19.44
CA LEU A 152 22.47 -1.42 -20.49
C LEU A 152 23.25 -0.14 -20.17
N LYS A 153 23.29 0.23 -18.89
CA LYS A 153 24.08 1.37 -18.42
C LYS A 153 25.58 1.10 -18.58
N ASP A 154 26.05 -0.08 -18.18
CA ASP A 154 27.44 -0.50 -18.30
C ASP A 154 27.86 -0.55 -19.78
N ASP A 155 27.05 -1.15 -20.66
CA ASP A 155 27.29 -1.18 -22.12
C ASP A 155 27.39 0.23 -22.71
N LYS A 156 26.50 1.13 -22.30
CA LYS A 156 26.50 2.53 -22.73
C LYS A 156 27.75 3.25 -22.21
N ASP A 157 28.15 3.04 -20.97
CA ASP A 157 29.36 3.64 -20.40
C ASP A 157 30.64 3.08 -21.10
N MET A 158 30.68 1.78 -21.43
CA MET A 158 31.75 1.18 -22.22
C MET A 158 31.83 1.76 -23.64
N MET A 159 30.68 1.95 -24.30
CA MET A 159 30.63 2.52 -25.64
C MET A 159 31.08 3.99 -25.65
N VAL A 160 30.65 4.78 -24.65
CA VAL A 160 31.10 6.17 -24.51
C VAL A 160 32.60 6.23 -24.30
N ALA A 161 33.16 5.40 -23.41
CA ALA A 161 34.60 5.33 -23.19
C ALA A 161 35.36 4.95 -24.48
N GLY A 162 34.85 4.00 -25.26
CA GLY A 162 35.43 3.63 -26.55
C GLY A 162 35.46 4.79 -27.56
N PHE A 163 34.36 5.54 -27.68
CA PHE A 163 34.33 6.71 -28.57
C PHE A 163 35.22 7.86 -28.09
N GLU A 164 35.32 8.08 -26.78
CA GLU A 164 36.25 9.07 -26.23
C GLU A 164 37.69 8.70 -26.56
N GLU A 165 38.06 7.41 -26.43
CA GLU A 165 39.38 6.92 -26.80
C GLU A 165 39.65 7.10 -28.31
N GLU A 166 38.71 6.72 -29.17
CA GLU A 166 38.83 6.89 -30.62
C GLU A 166 39.02 8.35 -31.04
N LEU A 167 38.30 9.28 -30.39
CA LEU A 167 38.45 10.72 -30.65
C LEU A 167 39.83 11.23 -30.24
N VAL A 168 40.35 10.78 -29.10
CA VAL A 168 41.70 11.14 -28.64
C VAL A 168 42.74 10.58 -29.60
N GLN A 169 42.64 9.30 -29.96
CA GLN A 169 43.56 8.68 -30.93
C GLN A 169 43.54 9.41 -32.28
N LEU A 170 42.35 9.79 -32.77
CA LEU A 170 42.23 10.54 -34.01
C LEU A 170 42.89 11.92 -33.91
N ALA A 171 42.69 12.64 -32.80
CA ALA A 171 43.34 13.92 -32.56
C ALA A 171 44.87 13.78 -32.53
N ASP A 172 45.40 12.76 -31.84
CA ASP A 172 46.83 12.49 -31.75
C ASP A 172 47.43 12.13 -33.12
N THR A 173 46.74 11.31 -33.92
CA THR A 173 47.19 10.99 -35.28
C THR A 173 47.22 12.22 -36.18
N HIS A 174 46.23 13.11 -36.09
CA HIS A 174 46.25 14.37 -36.82
C HIS A 174 47.37 15.31 -36.35
N LEU A 175 47.57 15.42 -35.04
CA LEU A 175 48.63 16.25 -34.46
C LEU A 175 50.01 15.78 -34.91
N THR A 176 50.27 14.47 -34.83
CA THR A 176 51.54 13.87 -35.28
C THR A 176 51.76 14.05 -36.78
N ASN A 177 50.73 13.92 -37.60
CA ASN A 177 50.83 14.17 -39.04
C ASN A 177 51.16 15.64 -39.36
N LEU A 178 50.57 16.59 -38.64
CA LEU A 178 50.87 18.01 -38.78
C LEU A 178 52.30 18.34 -38.35
N ASP A 179 52.75 17.81 -37.22
CA ASP A 179 54.13 17.98 -36.72
C ASP A 179 55.16 17.40 -37.69
N GLN A 180 54.88 16.24 -38.30
CA GLN A 180 55.72 15.69 -39.35
C GLN A 180 55.78 16.61 -40.57
N LEU A 181 54.64 17.15 -41.00
CA LEU A 181 54.57 18.02 -42.16
C LEU A 181 55.33 19.34 -41.91
N GLU A 182 55.15 19.96 -40.74
CA GLU A 182 55.89 21.14 -40.30
C GLU A 182 57.39 20.90 -40.35
N LYS A 183 57.88 19.81 -39.75
CA LYS A 183 59.30 19.41 -39.81
C LYS A 183 59.81 19.27 -41.23
N THR A 184 59.01 18.75 -42.17
CA THR A 184 59.44 18.66 -43.58
C THR A 184 59.57 20.02 -44.25
N PHE A 185 58.69 20.98 -43.91
CA PHE A 185 58.74 22.32 -44.46
C PHE A 185 59.88 23.14 -43.87
N ASP A 186 60.11 23.04 -42.56
CA ASP A 186 61.23 23.69 -41.89
C ASP A 186 62.56 23.23 -42.49
N LEU A 187 62.74 21.91 -42.64
CA LEU A 187 63.92 21.35 -43.29
C LEU A 187 64.09 21.89 -44.72
N LYS A 188 62.99 22.02 -45.47
CA LYS A 188 63.03 22.57 -46.84
C LYS A 188 63.39 24.05 -46.85
N MET A 189 62.88 24.83 -45.89
CA MET A 189 63.24 26.25 -45.73
C MET A 189 64.71 26.41 -45.37
N ASP A 190 65.23 25.60 -44.44
CA ASP A 190 66.64 25.60 -44.06
C ASP A 190 67.55 25.29 -45.24
N LEU A 191 67.20 24.30 -46.05
CA LEU A 191 67.96 23.96 -47.26
C LEU A 191 67.91 25.09 -48.30
N GLU A 192 66.77 25.72 -48.53
CA GLU A 192 66.66 26.79 -49.51
C GLU A 192 67.37 28.08 -49.05
N THR A 193 67.31 28.40 -47.75
CA THR A 193 68.07 29.52 -47.18
C THR A 193 69.57 29.28 -47.30
N GLN A 194 70.07 28.07 -47.00
CA GLN A 194 71.47 27.71 -47.24
C GLN A 194 71.86 27.82 -48.72
N ARG A 195 71.02 27.34 -49.64
CA ARG A 195 71.27 27.47 -51.09
C ARG A 195 71.27 28.92 -51.57
N ALA A 196 70.44 29.77 -50.98
CA ALA A 196 70.41 31.20 -51.29
C ALA A 196 71.68 31.91 -50.78
N LEU A 197 72.17 31.54 -49.58
CA LEU A 197 73.42 32.04 -49.03
C LEU A 197 74.62 31.66 -49.91
N LEU A 198 74.74 30.39 -50.32
CA LEU A 198 75.80 29.95 -51.24
C LEU A 198 75.76 30.71 -52.58
N ARG A 199 74.58 30.88 -53.18
CA ARG A 199 74.42 31.72 -54.39
C ARG A 199 74.87 33.17 -54.17
N GLN A 200 74.61 33.72 -52.98
CA GLN A 200 75.05 35.07 -52.63
C GLN A 200 76.58 35.16 -52.44
N GLU A 201 77.20 34.10 -51.95
CA GLU A 201 78.67 34.00 -51.83
C GLU A 201 79.32 33.87 -53.21
N ASP A 202 78.81 32.97 -54.07
CA ASP A 202 79.30 32.81 -55.45
C ASP A 202 79.20 34.12 -56.26
N THR A 203 78.09 34.84 -56.12
CA THR A 203 77.90 36.16 -56.79
C THR A 203 78.80 37.24 -56.20
N ARG A 204 79.16 37.16 -54.91
CA ARG A 204 80.14 38.05 -54.28
C ARG A 204 81.56 37.76 -54.72
N GLU A 205 81.94 36.49 -54.88
CA GLU A 205 83.26 36.10 -55.41
C GLU A 205 83.42 36.56 -56.87
N LEU A 206 82.39 36.41 -57.70
CA LEU A 206 82.38 36.93 -59.07
C LEU A 206 82.38 38.46 -59.16
N ALA A 207 81.80 39.16 -58.18
CA ALA A 207 81.84 40.62 -58.10
C ALA A 207 83.19 41.17 -57.56
N GLY A 208 84.05 40.30 -57.02
CA GLY A 208 85.44 40.63 -56.64
C GLY A 208 86.35 40.85 -57.85
N ASP A 209 86.06 40.22 -58.99
CA ASP A 209 86.74 40.43 -60.27
C ASP A 209 85.91 41.37 -61.16
N GLY A 210 85.99 42.65 -60.78
CA GLY A 210 85.55 43.89 -61.46
C GLY A 210 84.70 43.81 -62.74
N VAL A 211 83.46 44.35 -62.65
CA VAL A 211 82.89 45.45 -63.49
C VAL A 211 81.58 45.93 -62.83
N PRO A 212 81.35 47.25 -62.60
CA PRO A 212 80.04 47.74 -62.16
C PRO A 212 79.21 48.17 -63.37
N LEU A 213 78.03 47.58 -63.60
CA LEU A 213 77.05 48.17 -64.52
C LEU A 213 75.62 48.06 -64.01
N LEU A 214 75.08 49.26 -63.76
CA LEU A 214 73.74 49.74 -64.08
C LEU A 214 72.53 48.99 -63.51
N GLY A 215 71.75 49.72 -62.70
CA GLY A 215 70.30 49.59 -62.80
C GLY A 215 69.53 49.82 -61.51
N ASP A 216 69.75 50.94 -60.83
CA ASP A 216 68.74 51.52 -59.94
C ASP A 216 67.49 51.86 -60.77
N ILE A 217 66.56 50.92 -60.89
CA ILE A 217 65.16 51.19 -61.24
C ILE A 217 64.29 50.36 -60.28
N ALA A 218 64.25 50.82 -59.02
CA ALA A 218 63.18 50.45 -58.11
C ALA A 218 62.07 51.49 -58.22
N GLU A 219 61.07 51.22 -59.07
CA GLU A 219 59.76 51.88 -58.97
C GLU A 219 59.12 51.54 -57.63
N PRO A 220 58.56 52.51 -56.87
CA PRO A 220 57.83 52.20 -55.66
C PRO A 220 56.45 51.64 -56.03
N LEU A 221 56.27 50.33 -55.79
CA LEU A 221 54.98 49.65 -55.81
C LEU A 221 53.99 50.35 -54.87
N LYS A 222 53.01 51.00 -55.48
CA LYS A 222 51.84 51.64 -54.86
C LYS A 222 50.97 50.55 -54.23
N LYS A 223 50.85 50.53 -52.89
CA LYS A 223 49.86 49.70 -52.18
C LYS A 223 48.44 50.16 -52.57
N PRO A 224 47.54 49.27 -53.02
CA PRO A 224 46.11 49.53 -52.95
C PRO A 224 45.55 49.07 -51.61
N GLU A 225 44.69 49.93 -51.09
CA GLU A 225 43.94 49.82 -49.85
C GLU A 225 43.12 48.52 -49.79
N ALA A 226 43.24 47.77 -48.69
CA ALA A 226 42.26 46.77 -48.32
C ALA A 226 41.06 47.50 -47.70
N SER A 227 40.01 47.70 -48.51
CA SER A 227 38.69 48.06 -48.02
C SER A 227 38.19 47.01 -47.04
N GLN A 228 37.76 47.51 -45.89
CA GLN A 228 36.87 46.86 -44.95
C GLN A 228 35.55 46.51 -45.64
N GLN A 229 35.15 45.23 -45.60
CA GLN A 229 33.84 44.73 -45.16
C GLN A 229 33.73 43.22 -45.38
#